data_AF-A0A143G3Z1-F1
#
_entry.id   AF-A0A143G3Z1-F1
#
_cell.length_a   1.000
_cell.length_b   1.000
_cell.length_c   1.000
_cell.angle_alpha   90.00
_cell.angle_beta   90.00
_cell.angle_gamma   90.00
#
_symmetry.space_group_name_H-M   'P 1'
#
loop_
_entity.id
_entity.type
_entity.pdbx_description
1 polymer ?
#
loop_
_entity_poly.entity_id
_entity_poly.type
_entity_poly.pdbx_seq_one_letter_code
_entity_poly.pdbx_strand_id
1 'polypeptide(L)'
;MSTNTNFCEYQGRDDKGYFMVRLVRTTYKYVTGTIYKQNADGSFSKLSLEEDVAKPWIRQNLDREINFQMRKARAIAYQSSYIPSHERKAYKRRIGSL
;
A
#
# COMPACT_ATOMS: atom_id res chain seq x y z
N MET A 1 2.71 -23.18 -14.45
CA MET A 1 3.35 -22.92 -13.14
C MET A 1 2.30 -22.32 -12.24
N SER A 2 1.93 -23.01 -11.16
CA SER A 2 0.84 -22.61 -10.26
C SER A 2 1.19 -21.29 -9.56
N THR A 3 0.51 -20.21 -9.92
CA THR A 3 0.59 -18.93 -9.21
C THR A 3 -0.12 -19.11 -7.87
N ASN A 4 0.64 -19.31 -6.80
CA ASN A 4 0.13 -19.06 -5.44
C ASN A 4 -0.05 -17.54 -5.31
N THR A 5 -1.11 -17.05 -5.92
CA THR A 5 -1.59 -15.68 -5.85
C THR A 5 -2.11 -15.49 -4.42
N ASN A 6 -1.21 -15.18 -3.49
CA ASN A 6 -1.63 -14.81 -2.15
C ASN A 6 -2.62 -13.65 -2.30
N PHE A 7 -3.89 -13.93 -1.99
CA PHE A 7 -4.99 -12.98 -2.09
C PHE A 7 -4.60 -11.67 -1.39
N CYS A 8 -4.66 -10.55 -2.10
CA CYS A 8 -4.30 -9.23 -1.62
C CYS A 8 -5.44 -8.27 -1.95
N GLU A 9 -5.98 -7.62 -0.92
CA GLU A 9 -7.15 -6.76 -1.03
C GLU A 9 -6.92 -5.48 -0.24
N TYR A 10 -6.98 -4.33 -0.92
CA TYR A 10 -6.92 -3.03 -0.28
C TYR A 10 -8.24 -2.73 0.44
N GLN A 11 -8.18 -2.57 1.76
CA GLN A 11 -9.34 -2.30 2.63
C GLN A 11 -9.58 -0.81 2.84
N GLY A 12 -8.76 0.07 2.24
CA GLY A 12 -8.84 1.51 2.44
C GLY A 12 -7.78 2.04 3.41
N ARG A 13 -8.08 3.21 3.98
CA ARG A 13 -7.28 3.82 5.04
C ARG A 13 -8.09 3.83 6.32
N ASP A 14 -7.41 3.68 7.45
CA ASP A 14 -8.05 3.87 8.76
C ASP A 14 -8.29 5.37 9.05
N ASP A 15 -8.90 5.65 10.20
CA ASP A 15 -9.22 7.02 10.64
C ASP A 15 -7.99 7.93 10.77
N LYS A 16 -6.79 7.34 10.88
CA LYS A 16 -5.51 8.05 10.97
C LYS A 16 -4.82 8.17 9.61
N GLY A 17 -5.44 7.68 8.53
CA GLY A 17 -4.90 7.73 7.18
C GLY A 17 -3.91 6.62 6.82
N TYR A 18 -3.72 5.62 7.69
CA TYR A 18 -2.82 4.49 7.44
C TYR A 18 -3.46 3.45 6.54
N PHE A 19 -2.66 2.89 5.63
CA PHE A 19 -3.13 1.87 4.69
C PHE A 19 -3.50 0.59 5.43
N MET A 20 -4.68 0.06 5.11
CA MET A 20 -5.12 -1.26 5.53
C MET A 20 -5.22 -2.19 4.32
N VAL A 21 -4.58 -3.34 4.41
CA VAL A 21 -4.53 -4.33 3.34
C VAL A 21 -4.76 -5.69 3.94
N ARG A 22 -5.72 -6.43 3.40
CA ARG A 22 -5.95 -7.83 3.75
C ARG A 22 -5.09 -8.71 2.87
N LEU A 23 -4.28 -9.55 3.52
CA LEU A 23 -3.55 -10.61 2.85
C LEU A 23 -4.07 -11.95 3.33
N VAL A 24 -4.51 -12.78 2.38
CA VAL A 24 -5.14 -14.07 2.65
C VAL A 24 -6.37 -13.89 3.55
N ARG A 25 -6.24 -14.09 4.86
CA ARG A 25 -7.32 -13.95 5.86
C ARG A 25 -7.03 -12.89 6.92
N THR A 26 -5.86 -12.28 6.89
CA THR A 26 -5.40 -11.37 7.94
C THR A 26 -5.29 -9.96 7.40
N THR A 27 -5.85 -9.00 8.13
CA THR A 27 -5.69 -7.58 7.81
C THR A 27 -4.38 -7.09 8.41
N TYR A 28 -3.64 -6.34 7.61
CA TYR A 28 -2.41 -5.68 8.02
C TYR A 28 -2.57 -4.18 7.86
N LYS A 29 -1.91 -3.44 8.74
CA LYS A 29 -1.88 -1.99 8.75
C LYS A 29 -0.44 -1.51 8.61
N TYR A 30 -0.21 -0.57 7.71
CA TYR A 30 1.12 -0.02 7.45
C TYR A 30 1.26 1.39 8.02
N VAL A 31 2.15 1.54 8.99
CA VAL A 31 2.39 2.79 9.72
C VAL A 31 3.86 3.15 9.59
N THR A 32 4.18 4.12 8.74
CA THR A 32 5.51 4.76 8.64
C THR A 32 6.67 3.74 8.62
N GLY A 33 6.59 2.71 7.79
CA GLY A 33 7.65 1.69 7.70
C GLY A 33 7.51 0.50 8.64
N THR A 34 6.51 0.49 9.51
CA THR A 34 6.20 -0.62 10.43
C THR A 34 4.90 -1.31 10.02
N ILE A 35 4.93 -2.64 10.00
CA ILE A 35 3.76 -3.47 9.70
C ILE A 35 3.10 -3.89 11.03
N TYR A 36 1.79 -3.71 11.10
CA TYR A 36 0.95 -4.21 12.19
C TYR A 36 0.00 -5.25 11.64
N LYS A 37 -0.23 -6.31 12.41
CA LYS A 37 -1.09 -7.44 12.09
C LYS A 37 -2.35 -7.38 12.95
N GLN A 38 -3.50 -7.63 12.35
CA GLN A 38 -4.76 -7.75 13.09
C GLN A 38 -4.79 -9.07 13.86
N ASN A 39 -5.05 -8.98 15.15
CA ASN A 39 -5.29 -10.11 16.04
C ASN A 39 -6.76 -10.54 16.00
N ALA A 40 -7.08 -11.69 16.58
CA ALA A 40 -8.44 -12.23 16.58
C ALA A 40 -9.46 -11.35 17.34
N ASP A 41 -9.00 -10.57 18.31
CA ASP A 41 -9.79 -9.59 19.06
C ASP A 41 -10.01 -8.27 18.30
N GLY A 42 -9.49 -8.15 17.08
CA GLY A 42 -9.55 -6.94 16.26
C GLY A 42 -8.48 -5.90 16.58
N SER A 43 -7.65 -6.11 17.61
CA SER A 43 -6.51 -5.24 17.93
C SER A 43 -5.38 -5.41 16.92
N PHE A 44 -4.47 -4.44 16.86
CA PHE A 44 -3.30 -4.48 15.98
C PHE A 44 -2.02 -4.62 16.80
N SER A 45 -1.28 -5.70 16.58
CA SER A 45 0.04 -5.93 17.15
C SER A 45 1.13 -5.67 16.11
N LYS A 46 2.30 -5.21 16.55
CA LYS A 46 3.45 -5.05 15.65
C LYS A 46 3.87 -6.43 15.13
N LEU A 47 4.09 -6.55 13.82
CA LEU A 47 4.59 -7.78 13.23
C LEU A 47 5.98 -8.10 13.83
N SER A 48 6.16 -9.31 14.34
CA SER A 48 7.45 -9.71 14.92
C SER A 48 8.50 -9.88 13.83
N LEU A 49 9.78 -9.70 14.20
CA LEU A 49 10.88 -9.91 13.26
C LEU A 49 10.92 -11.37 12.76
N GLU A 50 10.63 -12.32 13.63
CA GLU A 50 10.55 -13.75 13.31
C GLU A 50 9.47 -14.03 12.26
N GLU A 51 8.28 -13.43 12.40
CA GLU A 51 7.23 -13.56 11.40
C GLU A 51 7.59 -12.89 10.08
N ASP A 52 8.24 -11.71 10.11
CA ASP A 52 8.66 -10.99 8.89
C ASP A 52 9.73 -11.79 8.11
N VAL A 53 10.69 -12.39 8.81
CA VAL A 53 11.74 -13.25 8.23
C VAL A 53 11.15 -14.56 7.72
N ALA A 54 10.23 -15.19 8.46
CA ALA A 54 9.59 -16.42 8.04
C ALA A 54 8.62 -16.22 6.85
N LYS A 55 8.02 -15.04 6.74
CA LYS A 55 7.00 -14.71 5.72
C LYS A 55 7.33 -13.39 5.00
N PRO A 56 8.44 -13.32 4.25
CA PRO A 56 8.88 -12.09 3.59
C PRO A 56 7.88 -11.60 2.52
N TRP A 57 7.02 -12.50 2.03
CA TRP A 57 5.95 -12.17 1.10
C TRP A 57 4.92 -11.19 1.69
N ILE A 58 4.78 -11.08 3.01
CA ILE A 58 3.86 -10.13 3.66
C ILE A 58 4.29 -8.71 3.27
N ARG A 59 5.53 -8.36 3.58
CA ARG A 59 6.11 -7.05 3.27
C ARG A 59 6.08 -6.76 1.77
N GLN A 60 6.50 -7.71 0.94
CA GLN A 60 6.52 -7.53 -0.52
C GLN A 60 5.13 -7.21 -1.10
N ASN A 61 4.08 -7.90 -0.63
CA ASN A 61 2.72 -7.64 -1.12
C ASN A 61 2.15 -6.33 -0.57
N LEU A 62 2.42 -6.00 0.70
CA LEU A 62 2.03 -4.71 1.27
C LEU A 62 2.68 -3.54 0.52
N ASP A 63 3.98 -3.58 0.32
CA ASP A 63 4.70 -2.51 -0.38
C ASP A 63 4.21 -2.37 -1.82
N ARG A 64 3.94 -3.49 -2.50
CA ARG A 64 3.38 -3.48 -3.86
C ARG A 64 2.00 -2.80 -3.88
N GLU A 65 1.10 -3.20 -3.00
CA GLU A 65 -0.28 -2.69 -2.96
C GLU A 65 -0.31 -1.22 -2.56
N ILE A 66 0.45 -0.83 -1.53
CA ILE A 66 0.53 0.57 -1.08
C ILE A 66 1.07 1.46 -2.21
N ASN A 67 2.15 1.05 -2.88
CA ASN A 67 2.70 1.78 -4.01
C ASN A 67 1.70 1.88 -5.17
N PHE A 68 0.95 0.82 -5.45
CA PHE A 68 -0.10 0.83 -6.45
C PHE A 68 -1.19 1.85 -6.11
N GLN A 69 -1.70 1.84 -4.88
CA GLN A 69 -2.73 2.80 -4.44
C GLN A 69 -2.21 4.24 -4.42
N MET A 70 -0.97 4.48 -4.01
CA MET A 70 -0.34 5.81 -4.11
C MET A 70 -0.23 6.30 -5.55
N ARG A 71 0.21 5.44 -6.47
CA ARG A 71 0.29 5.76 -7.91
C ARG A 71 -1.09 6.05 -8.49
N LYS A 72 -2.10 5.26 -8.12
CA LYS A 72 -3.50 5.45 -8.52
C LYS A 72 -4.03 6.79 -8.03
N ALA A 73 -3.89 7.09 -6.74
CA ALA A 73 -4.32 8.37 -6.16
C ALA A 73 -3.63 9.56 -6.85
N ARG A 74 -2.33 9.46 -7.12
CA ARG A 74 -1.58 10.48 -7.84
C ARG A 74 -2.09 10.66 -9.28
N ALA A 75 -2.40 9.58 -10.00
CA ALA A 75 -2.95 9.65 -11.35
C ALA A 75 -4.32 10.34 -11.39
N ILE A 76 -5.20 10.02 -10.44
CA ILE A 76 -6.51 10.67 -10.28
C ILE A 76 -6.35 12.16 -10.01
N ALA A 77 -5.45 12.54 -9.09
CA ALA A 77 -5.17 13.95 -8.79
C ALA A 77 -4.67 14.72 -10.04
N TYR A 78 -3.79 14.11 -10.85
CA TYR A 78 -3.36 14.73 -12.10
C TYR A 78 -4.48 14.88 -13.12
N GLN A 79 -5.36 13.89 -13.24
CA GLN A 79 -6.50 13.99 -14.14
C GLN A 79 -7.46 15.12 -13.70
N SER A 80 -7.67 15.26 -12.39
CA SER A 80 -8.50 16.33 -11.82
C SER A 80 -7.87 17.72 -11.97
N SER A 81 -6.53 17.83 -12.00
CA SER A 81 -5.84 19.12 -12.10
C SER A 81 -5.96 19.86 -13.45
N TYR A 82 -6.73 19.34 -14.42
CA TYR A 82 -6.89 19.89 -15.78
C TYR A 82 -5.58 20.13 -16.57
N ILE A 83 -4.43 19.68 -16.06
CA ILE A 83 -3.13 19.83 -16.73
C ILE A 83 -3.14 18.96 -18.00
N PRO A 84 -3.02 19.59 -19.20
CA PRO A 84 -2.95 18.87 -20.46
C PRO A 84 -1.82 17.84 -20.45
N SER A 85 -2.04 16.69 -21.11
CA SER A 85 -1.09 15.57 -21.10
C SER A 85 0.34 15.98 -21.52
N HIS A 86 0.46 16.90 -22.48
CA HIS A 86 1.73 17.39 -23.00
C HIS A 86 2.53 18.23 -21.98
N GLU A 87 1.85 18.98 -21.10
CA GLU A 87 2.48 19.76 -20.03
C GLU A 87 2.82 18.93 -18.80
N ARG A 88 2.19 17.75 -18.66
CA ARG A 88 2.29 16.90 -17.47
C ARG A 88 3.73 16.45 -17.19
N LYS A 89 4.56 16.24 -18.22
CA LYS A 89 5.99 15.91 -18.07
C LYS A 89 6.80 17.08 -17.52
N ALA A 90 6.56 18.30 -18.03
CA ALA A 90 7.22 19.51 -17.54
C ALA A 90 6.78 19.84 -16.11
N TYR A 91 5.48 19.72 -15.82
CA TYR A 91 4.94 19.89 -14.47
C TYR A 91 5.57 18.92 -13.47
N LYS A 92 5.63 17.62 -13.80
CA LYS A 92 6.22 16.61 -12.92
C LYS A 92 7.69 16.88 -12.59
N ARG A 93 8.49 17.38 -13.56
CA ARG A 93 9.87 17.83 -13.32
C ARG A 93 9.91 19.03 -12.37
N ARG A 94 9.02 20.01 -12.55
CA ARG A 94 8.95 21.22 -11.70
C ARG A 94 8.67 20.89 -10.22
N ILE A 95 7.86 19.88 -9.96
CA ILE A 95 7.50 19.46 -8.59
C ILE A 95 8.40 18.34 -8.04
N GLY A 96 9.49 17.98 -8.74
CA GLY A 96 10.44 16.94 -8.29
C GLY A 96 9.86 15.53 -8.23
N SER A 97 8.89 15.22 -9.09
CA SER A 97 8.17 13.93 -9.09
C SER A 97 8.54 12.99 -10.25
N LEU A 98 9.52 13.38 -11.07
CA LEU A 98 9.98 12.70 -12.28
C LEU A 98 11.46 12.32 -12.18
#